data_AF-A0ABD7NJ03-F1
#
_entry.id   AF-A0ABD7NJ03-F1
#
_cell.length_a   1.000
_cell.length_b   1.000
_cell.length_c   1.000
_cell.angle_alpha   90.00
_cell.angle_beta   90.00
_cell.angle_gamma   90.00
#
_symmetry.space_group_name_H-M   'P 1'
#
loop_
_entity.id
_entity.type
_entity.pdbx_description
1 polymer ?
#
loop_
_entity_poly.entity_id
_entity_poly.type
_entity_poly.pdbx_seq_one_letter_code
_entity_poly.pdbx_strand_id
1 'polypeptide(L)'
;MSEAKPQDGSTVKGYRTLTPADIEMMNEVKAVSREFLKKLDFLKFVHESEPEPDPQTLRCLAISRTKMQEACMWACRAVARPDADC
;
A
#
# COMPACT_ATOMS: atom_id res chain seq x y z
N MET A 1 -27.47 0.79 -16.79
CA MET A 1 -27.09 0.00 -15.61
C MET A 1 -26.57 -1.33 -16.12
N SER A 2 -25.25 -1.49 -16.24
CA SER A 2 -24.67 -2.75 -16.71
C SER A 2 -24.52 -3.66 -15.49
N GLU A 3 -25.25 -4.78 -15.47
CA GLU A 3 -25.18 -5.75 -14.39
C GLU A 3 -23.78 -6.39 -14.37
N ALA A 4 -23.16 -6.43 -13.19
CA ALA A 4 -21.88 -7.08 -13.00
C ALA A 4 -22.06 -8.60 -13.05
N LYS A 5 -21.35 -9.26 -13.97
CA LYS A 5 -21.38 -10.72 -14.12
C LYS A 5 -20.68 -11.41 -12.93
N PRO A 6 -21.19 -12.54 -12.39
CA PRO A 6 -20.51 -13.29 -11.33
C PRO A 6 -19.11 -13.73 -11.79
N GLN A 7 -18.09 -13.54 -10.96
CA GLN A 7 -16.72 -13.91 -11.33
C GLN A 7 -16.57 -15.43 -11.43
N ASP A 8 -16.12 -15.91 -12.59
CA ASP A 8 -16.00 -17.33 -12.97
C ASP A 8 -14.63 -17.94 -12.61
N GLY A 9 -13.78 -17.19 -11.90
CA GLY A 9 -12.42 -17.60 -11.55
C GLY A 9 -11.44 -17.61 -12.72
N SER A 10 -11.81 -17.08 -13.90
CA SER A 10 -10.86 -16.82 -14.97
C SER A 10 -9.86 -15.74 -14.54
N THR A 11 -8.62 -15.87 -15.03
CA THR A 11 -7.51 -14.95 -14.74
C THR A 11 -8.00 -13.52 -14.86
N VAL A 12 -7.89 -12.73 -13.78
CA VAL A 12 -8.31 -11.32 -13.76
C VAL A 12 -7.74 -10.62 -15.01
N LYS A 13 -8.59 -10.44 -16.02
CA LYS A 13 -8.27 -9.72 -17.26
C LYS A 13 -8.24 -8.25 -16.87
N GLY A 14 -7.05 -7.69 -16.75
CA GLY A 14 -6.88 -6.28 -16.36
C GLY A 14 -5.45 -5.92 -15.98
N TYR A 15 -4.64 -6.90 -15.55
CA TYR A 15 -3.20 -6.72 -15.42
C TYR A 15 -2.49 -7.35 -16.61
N ARG A 16 -1.66 -6.56 -17.29
CA ARG A 16 -0.65 -7.10 -18.21
C ARG A 16 0.17 -8.17 -17.49
N THR A 17 0.69 -9.14 -18.23
CA THR A 17 1.69 -10.07 -17.68
C THR A 17 2.89 -9.26 -17.19
N LEU A 18 3.21 -9.40 -15.91
CA LEU A 18 4.39 -8.77 -15.32
C LEU A 18 5.64 -9.52 -15.76
N THR A 19 6.64 -8.77 -16.20
CA THR A 19 7.97 -9.32 -16.42
C THR A 19 8.68 -9.54 -15.07
N PRO A 20 9.72 -10.37 -15.02
CA PRO A 20 10.54 -10.51 -13.81
C PRO A 20 11.06 -9.16 -13.28
N ALA A 21 11.44 -8.25 -14.17
CA ALA A 21 11.89 -6.90 -13.82
C ALA A 21 10.77 -6.06 -13.18
N ASP A 22 9.52 -6.20 -13.65
CA ASP A 22 8.38 -5.52 -13.02
C ASP A 22 8.14 -6.02 -11.59
N ILE A 23 8.25 -7.33 -11.39
CA ILE A 23 8.09 -7.97 -10.08
C ILE A 23 9.19 -7.49 -9.13
N GLU A 24 10.42 -7.39 -9.61
CA GLU A 24 11.56 -6.86 -8.86
C GLU A 24 11.31 -5.40 -8.43
N MET A 25 10.95 -4.51 -9.36
CA MET A 25 10.61 -3.12 -9.05
C MET A 25 9.48 -3.00 -8.01
N MET A 26 8.42 -3.81 -8.14
CA MET A 26 7.33 -3.82 -7.14
C MET A 26 7.81 -4.29 -5.77
N ASN A 27 8.70 -5.29 -5.74
CA ASN A 27 9.21 -5.84 -4.48
C ASN A 27 10.13 -4.84 -3.76
N GLU A 28 10.94 -4.07 -4.50
CA GLU A 28 11.77 -2.99 -3.95
C GLU A 28 10.91 -1.91 -3.29
N VAL A 29 9.89 -1.40 -3.99
CA VAL A 29 8.97 -0.39 -3.43
C VAL A 29 8.24 -0.93 -2.19
N LYS A 30 7.78 -2.18 -2.24
CA LYS A 30 7.15 -2.84 -1.08
C LYS A 30 8.13 -3.02 0.07
N ALA A 31 9.42 -3.27 -0.20
CA ALA A 31 10.44 -3.38 0.84
C ALA A 31 10.61 -2.06 1.58
N VAL A 32 10.76 -0.95 0.85
CA VAL A 32 10.84 0.40 1.43
C VAL A 32 9.59 0.72 2.25
N SER A 33 8.40 0.42 1.73
CA SER A 33 7.13 0.60 2.46
C SER A 33 7.11 -0.19 3.77
N ARG A 34 7.51 -1.46 3.77
CA ARG A 34 7.58 -2.29 4.98
C ARG A 34 8.56 -1.71 6.00
N GLU A 35 9.73 -1.26 5.58
CA GLU A 35 10.70 -0.65 6.49
C GLU A 35 10.19 0.66 7.10
N PHE A 36 9.56 1.51 6.30
CA PHE A 36 8.96 2.74 6.79
C PHE A 36 7.84 2.47 7.81
N LEU A 37 6.95 1.52 7.51
CA LEU A 37 5.87 1.14 8.42
C LEU A 37 6.39 0.58 9.75
N LYS A 38 7.46 -0.21 9.74
CA LYS A 38 8.13 -0.67 10.97
C LYS A 38 8.66 0.50 11.82
N LYS A 39 9.22 1.53 11.18
CA LYS A 39 9.66 2.75 11.88
C LYS A 39 8.47 3.49 12.50
N LEU A 40 7.35 3.59 11.78
CA LEU A 40 6.13 4.19 12.33
C LEU A 40 5.58 3.41 13.53
N ASP A 41 5.65 2.07 13.50
CA ASP A 41 5.25 1.24 14.65
C ASP A 41 6.10 1.51 15.88
N PHE A 42 7.42 1.64 15.69
CA PHE A 42 8.31 1.99 16.78
C PHE A 42 8.02 3.40 17.33
N LEU A 43 7.84 4.40 16.46
CA LEU A 43 7.48 5.76 16.90
C LEU A 43 6.15 5.77 17.67
N LYS A 44 5.16 5.03 17.18
CA LYS A 44 3.87 4.89 17.84
C LYS A 44 4.04 4.29 19.23
N PHE A 45 4.79 3.19 19.35
CA PHE A 45 5.07 2.56 20.64
C PHE A 45 5.74 3.52 21.64
N VAL A 46 6.73 4.30 21.19
CA VAL A 46 7.41 5.30 22.02
C VAL A 46 6.41 6.34 22.56
N HIS A 47 5.60 6.94 21.68
CA HIS A 47 4.65 7.98 22.08
C HIS A 47 3.48 7.43 22.92
N GLU A 48 3.00 6.22 22.65
CA GLU A 48 1.98 5.57 23.50
C GLU A 48 2.50 5.23 24.91
N SER A 49 3.82 5.14 25.08
CA SER A 49 4.46 4.84 26.36
C SER A 49 4.75 6.10 27.20
N GLU A 50 4.48 7.30 26.67
CA GLU A 50 4.62 8.55 27.42
C GLU A 50 3.55 8.64 28.52
N PRO A 51 3.82 9.30 29.66
CA PRO A 51 2.83 9.44 30.75
C PRO A 51 1.54 10.14 30.31
N GLU A 52 1.63 11.07 29.37
CA GLU A 52 0.51 11.78 28.75
C GLU A 52 0.70 11.79 27.22
N PRO A 53 0.30 10.72 26.51
CA PRO A 53 0.46 10.64 25.06
C PRO A 53 -0.32 11.74 24.36
N ASP A 54 0.35 12.54 23.52
CA ASP A 54 -0.33 13.56 22.71
C ASP A 54 -1.20 12.91 21.62
N PRO A 55 -2.54 13.06 21.68
CA PRO A 55 -3.44 12.48 20.68
C PRO A 55 -3.16 12.99 19.26
N GLN A 56 -2.68 14.23 19.13
CA GLN A 56 -2.39 14.80 17.82
C GLN A 56 -1.17 14.13 17.18
N THR A 57 -0.13 13.83 17.95
CA THR A 57 1.04 13.07 17.51
C THR A 57 0.65 11.65 17.06
N LEU A 58 -0.16 10.93 17.85
CA LEU A 58 -0.63 9.60 17.47
C LEU A 58 -1.47 9.63 16.18
N ARG A 59 -2.29 10.68 16.00
CA ARG A 59 -3.05 10.91 14.77
C ARG A 59 -2.13 11.17 13.57
N CYS A 60 -1.07 11.96 13.72
CA CYS A 60 -0.08 12.19 12.67
C CYS A 60 0.60 10.89 12.22
N LEU A 61 0.91 9.98 13.16
CA LEU A 61 1.49 8.67 12.83
C LEU A 61 0.49 7.76 12.09
N ALA A 62 -0.78 7.77 12.50
CA ALA A 62 -1.84 7.05 11.80
C ALA A 62 -2.01 7.53 10.35
N ILE A 63 -2.04 8.85 10.13
CA ILE A 63 -2.13 9.46 8.79
C ILE A 63 -0.90 9.08 7.96
N SER A 64 0.30 9.17 8.54
CA SER A 64 1.55 8.80 7.87
C SER A 64 1.54 7.35 7.38
N ARG A 65 1.04 6.41 8.19
CA ARG A 65 0.86 5.01 7.80
C ARG A 65 -0.05 4.89 6.58
N THR A 66 -1.24 5.49 6.64
CA THR A 66 -2.19 5.43 5.53
C THR A 66 -1.60 6.01 4.26
N LYS A 67 -0.90 7.14 4.36
CA LYS A 67 -0.28 7.79 3.20
C LYS A 67 0.87 6.98 2.61
N MET A 68 1.69 6.30 3.42
CA MET A 68 2.71 5.41 2.91
C MET A 68 2.11 4.19 2.20
N GLN A 69 1.05 3.60 2.77
CA GLN A 69 0.34 2.47 2.15
C GLN A 69 -0.30 2.88 0.82
N GLU A 70 -0.94 4.05 0.78
CA GLU A 70 -1.52 4.64 -0.43
C GLU A 70 -0.43 4.92 -1.48
N ALA A 71 0.70 5.53 -1.10
CA ALA A 71 1.82 5.76 -2.00
C ALA A 71 2.38 4.45 -2.58
N CYS A 72 2.56 3.42 -1.74
CA CYS A 72 3.02 2.11 -2.18
C CYS A 72 2.04 1.43 -3.14
N MET A 73 0.74 1.58 -2.89
CA MET A 73 -0.33 1.08 -3.76
C MET A 73 -0.28 1.75 -5.14
N TRP A 74 -0.22 3.09 -5.17
CA TRP A 74 -0.14 3.83 -6.43
C TRP A 74 1.15 3.54 -7.21
N ALA A 75 2.29 3.41 -6.52
CA ALA A 75 3.55 3.02 -7.16
C ALA A 75 3.48 1.60 -7.75
N CYS A 76 2.93 0.63 -7.03
CA CYS A 76 2.69 -0.72 -7.55
C CYS A 76 1.74 -0.70 -8.76
N ARG A 77 0.70 0.13 -8.73
CA ARG A 77 -0.23 0.32 -9.85
C ARG A 77 0.46 0.94 -11.07
N ALA A 78 1.36 1.90 -10.87
CA ALA A 78 2.15 2.51 -11.94
C ALA A 78 3.08 1.50 -12.62
N VAL A 79 3.65 0.55 -11.87
CA VAL A 79 4.40 -0.58 -12.45
C VAL A 79 3.45 -1.52 -13.18
N ALA A 80 2.34 -1.90 -12.55
CA ALA A 80 1.40 -2.85 -13.12
C ALA A 80 0.76 -2.36 -14.42
N ARG A 81 0.55 -1.04 -14.57
CA ARG A 81 -0.12 -0.42 -15.74
C ARG A 81 -1.40 -1.17 -16.11
N PRO A 82 -2.38 -1.26 -15.18
CA PRO A 82 -3.64 -1.92 -15.47
C PRO A 82 -4.35 -1.19 -16.61
N ASP A 83 -5.11 -1.94 -17.40
CA ASP A 83 -5.92 -1.38 -18.47
C ASP A 83 -7.01 -0.44 -17.89
N ALA A 84 -7.54 0.46 -18.72
CA ALA A 84 -8.47 1.52 -18.31
C ALA A 84 -9.78 1.03 -17.66
N ASP A 85 -10.11 -0.26 -17.82
CA ASP A 85 -11.28 -0.92 -17.23
C ASP A 85 -11.02 -1.51 -15.82
N CYS A 86 -9.88 -1.21 -15.19
CA CYS A 86 -9.41 -1.80 -13.92
C CYS A 86 -8.88 -0.76 -12.93
#